data_AF-A0AAP5YFU7-F1
#
_entry.id   AF-A0AAP5YFU7-F1
#
_cell.length_a   1.000
_cell.length_b   1.000
_cell.length_c   1.000
_cell.angle_alpha   90.00
_cell.angle_beta   90.00
_cell.angle_gamma   90.00
#
_symmetry.space_group_name_H-M   'P 1'
#
loop_
_entity.id
_entity.type
_entity.pdbx_description
1 polymer ?
#
loop_
_entity_poly.entity_id
_entity_poly.type
_entity_poly.pdbx_seq_one_letter_code
_entity_poly.pdbx_strand_id
1 'polypeptide(L)'
;MPYLLAIVLSIFTLTGCQSAYYSAMEQVGYHKRDIMVDRVEDAKESQQEAQEEFTSALEALSALTNFDGGELESVYNNINDKYEDSEKAAQDVRDRIAAIEDVSDALFEEWQGELDLYTSAKLRRSSEQKLRETKASYKTMLSAMKRAEKKMTPVLNTLRDNTLYLKHNL
;
A
#
# COMPACT_ATOMS: atom_id res chain seq x y z
N MET A 1 61.45 53.12 36.50
CA MET A 1 61.12 52.98 35.06
C MET A 1 62.28 52.36 34.24
N PRO A 2 62.75 51.14 34.56
CA PRO A 2 63.39 50.31 33.51
C PRO A 2 62.80 48.89 33.38
N TYR A 3 62.06 48.40 34.39
CA TYR A 3 61.55 47.02 34.42
C TYR A 3 60.30 46.79 33.56
N LEU A 4 59.63 47.85 33.13
CA LEU A 4 58.42 47.78 32.29
C LEU A 4 58.75 47.44 30.83
N LEU A 5 59.95 47.77 30.35
CA LEU A 5 60.43 47.45 29.00
C LEU A 5 60.88 45.98 28.86
N ALA A 6 61.37 45.37 29.95
CA ALA A 6 61.78 43.95 29.96
C ALA A 6 60.59 42.99 29.91
N ILE A 7 59.44 43.37 30.48
CA ILE A 7 58.23 42.55 30.50
C ILE A 7 57.54 42.56 29.12
N VAL A 8 57.58 43.67 28.39
CA VAL A 8 56.98 43.79 27.05
C VAL A 8 57.79 43.02 26.00
N LEU A 9 59.13 42.92 26.16
CA LEU A 9 59.99 42.18 25.22
C LEU A 9 59.91 40.65 25.41
N SER A 10 59.50 40.18 26.60
CA SER A 10 59.32 38.75 26.88
C SER A 10 58.01 38.16 26.35
N ILE A 11 57.09 39.01 25.85
CA ILE A 11 55.79 38.58 25.30
C ILE A 11 55.91 38.27 23.79
N PHE A 12 56.95 38.78 23.11
CA PHE A 12 57.13 38.60 21.66
C PHE A 12 57.90 37.34 21.25
N THR A 13 58.42 36.55 22.17
CA THR A 13 59.22 35.34 21.87
C THR A 13 58.45 34.03 21.95
N LEU A 14 57.14 34.06 22.25
CA LEU A 14 56.29 32.87 22.35
C LEU A 14 55.41 32.59 21.11
N THR A 15 55.51 33.37 20.03
CA THR A 15 54.71 33.17 18.81
C THR A 15 55.36 32.25 17.77
N GLY A 16 56.48 31.59 18.09
CA GLY A 16 57.25 30.75 17.16
C GLY A 16 56.99 29.24 17.19
N CYS A 17 56.08 28.72 18.03
CA CYS A 17 55.94 27.27 18.27
C CYS A 17 54.61 26.66 17.79
N GLN A 18 53.98 27.17 16.73
CA GLN A 18 52.73 26.56 16.20
C GLN A 18 52.83 25.94 14.80
N SER A 19 53.94 26.12 14.07
CA SER A 19 54.02 25.67 12.67
C SER A 19 54.65 24.29 12.45
N ALA A 20 55.10 23.60 13.51
CA ALA A 20 55.67 22.26 13.41
C ALA A 20 54.91 21.24 14.27
N TYR A 21 54.44 20.19 13.60
CA TYR A 21 54.02 18.91 14.15
C TYR A 21 52.54 18.67 14.50
N TYR A 22 51.63 19.42 13.85
CA TYR A 22 50.34 18.85 13.39
C TYR A 22 50.51 18.06 12.08
N SER A 23 51.61 17.32 11.93
CA SER A 23 51.82 16.35 10.84
C SER A 23 51.26 14.96 11.17
N ALA A 24 50.27 14.89 12.08
CA ALA A 24 49.53 13.66 12.40
C ALA A 24 48.00 13.83 12.28
N MET A 25 47.52 14.91 11.63
CA MET A 25 46.08 15.20 11.55
C MET A 25 45.48 15.06 10.15
N GLU A 26 46.20 14.41 9.23
CA GLU A 26 45.71 14.05 7.89
C GLU A 26 44.78 12.81 7.91
N GLN A 27 44.52 12.23 9.10
CA GLN A 27 43.65 11.07 9.30
C GLN A 27 42.40 11.35 10.16
N VAL A 28 42.13 12.62 10.50
CA VAL A 28 41.20 12.95 11.60
C VAL A 28 39.79 13.36 11.15
N GLY A 29 39.56 13.53 9.84
CA GLY A 29 38.22 13.82 9.28
C GLY A 29 37.50 12.60 8.69
N TYR A 30 38.24 11.61 8.18
CA TYR A 30 37.66 10.38 7.63
C TYR A 30 37.19 9.47 8.78
N HIS A 31 38.09 9.15 9.72
CA HIS A 31 37.74 8.37 10.90
C HIS A 31 36.59 8.95 11.73
N LYS A 32 36.49 10.28 11.88
CA LYS A 32 35.37 10.90 12.61
C LYS A 32 34.03 10.76 11.88
N ARG A 33 34.04 10.74 10.54
CA ARG A 33 32.83 10.47 9.74
C ARG A 33 32.45 9.00 9.82
N ASP A 34 33.41 8.10 9.73
CA ASP A 34 33.18 6.66 9.90
C ASP A 34 32.61 6.38 11.31
N ILE A 35 33.20 6.96 12.36
CA ILE A 35 32.65 6.89 13.73
C ILE A 35 31.24 7.51 13.83
N MET A 36 30.92 8.55 13.05
CA MET A 36 29.57 9.12 13.03
C MET A 36 28.58 8.19 12.33
N VAL A 37 28.98 7.56 11.22
CA VAL A 37 28.17 6.59 10.48
C VAL A 37 27.91 5.36 11.37
N ASP A 38 28.96 4.78 11.96
CA ASP A 38 28.85 3.66 12.91
C ASP A 38 27.87 4.01 14.04
N ARG A 39 28.00 5.20 14.64
CA ARG A 39 27.08 5.64 15.70
C ARG A 39 25.63 5.83 15.25
N VAL A 40 25.39 6.21 14.00
CA VAL A 40 24.03 6.33 13.45
C VAL A 40 23.45 4.96 13.16
N GLU A 41 24.25 4.03 12.66
CA GLU A 41 23.87 2.63 12.47
C GLU A 41 23.57 1.96 13.82
N ASP A 42 24.47 2.07 14.80
CA ASP A 42 24.29 1.57 16.17
C ASP A 42 23.02 2.15 16.82
N ALA A 43 22.76 3.45 16.64
CA ALA A 43 21.57 4.10 17.18
C ALA A 43 20.28 3.61 16.51
N LYS A 44 20.32 3.32 15.21
CA LYS A 44 19.20 2.77 14.45
C LYS A 44 18.91 1.33 14.88
N GLU A 45 19.95 0.50 15.02
CA GLU A 45 19.84 -0.87 15.52
C GLU A 45 19.28 -0.88 16.95
N SER A 46 19.82 -0.04 17.83
CA SER A 46 19.32 0.11 19.20
C SER A 46 17.87 0.61 19.26
N GLN A 47 17.44 1.48 18.33
CA GLN A 47 16.04 1.89 18.24
C GLN A 47 15.13 0.74 17.82
N GLN A 48 15.61 -0.12 16.92
CA GLN A 48 14.85 -1.26 16.41
C GLN A 48 14.71 -2.33 17.49
N GLU A 49 15.80 -2.67 18.20
CA GLU A 49 15.78 -3.55 19.37
C GLU A 49 14.88 -3.00 20.49
N ALA A 50 14.97 -1.70 20.78
CA ALA A 50 14.10 -1.08 21.77
C ALA A 50 12.62 -1.15 21.37
N GLN A 51 12.30 -1.01 20.09
CA GLN A 51 10.93 -1.13 19.59
C GLN A 51 10.41 -2.56 19.78
N GLU A 52 11.22 -3.58 19.49
CA GLU A 52 10.88 -4.99 19.73
C GLU A 52 10.65 -5.27 21.23
N GLU A 53 11.53 -4.79 22.11
CA GLU A 53 11.38 -4.92 23.56
C GLU A 53 10.14 -4.20 24.09
N PHE A 54 9.83 -2.99 23.59
CA PHE A 54 8.60 -2.30 23.97
C PHE A 54 7.35 -3.02 23.47
N THR A 55 7.35 -3.57 22.25
CA THR A 55 6.25 -4.39 21.74
C THR A 55 6.06 -5.65 22.59
N SER A 56 7.14 -6.37 22.90
CA SER A 56 7.08 -7.56 23.75
C SER A 56 6.58 -7.26 25.17
N ALA A 57 7.05 -6.15 25.75
CA ALA A 57 6.58 -5.68 27.06
C ALA A 57 5.10 -5.29 27.03
N LEU A 58 4.64 -4.65 25.94
CA LEU A 58 3.24 -4.30 25.76
C LEU A 58 2.37 -5.56 25.61
N GLU A 59 2.80 -6.56 24.83
CA GLU A 59 2.11 -7.85 24.69
C GLU A 59 1.99 -8.57 26.05
N ALA A 60 3.07 -8.62 26.83
CA ALA A 60 3.06 -9.21 28.17
C ALA A 60 2.11 -8.46 29.12
N LEU A 61 2.05 -7.13 29.03
CA LEU A 61 1.15 -6.30 29.83
C LEU A 61 -0.32 -6.47 29.39
N SER A 62 -0.58 -6.54 28.09
CA SER A 62 -1.90 -6.81 27.52
C SER A 62 -2.45 -8.17 27.95
N ALA A 63 -1.61 -9.21 27.93
CA ALA A 63 -1.97 -10.55 28.41
C ALA A 63 -2.32 -10.59 29.91
N LEU A 64 -1.66 -9.74 30.72
CA LEU A 64 -1.94 -9.63 32.15
C LEU A 64 -3.23 -8.84 32.44
N THR A 65 -3.56 -7.88 31.59
CA THR A 65 -4.69 -6.95 31.77
C THR A 65 -5.94 -7.34 30.98
N ASN A 66 -5.88 -8.42 30.17
CA ASN A 66 -6.89 -8.77 29.16
C ASN A 66 -7.21 -7.59 28.22
N PHE A 67 -6.19 -6.85 27.83
CA PHE A 67 -6.33 -5.68 26.96
C PHE A 67 -5.99 -6.04 25.51
N ASP A 68 -7.01 -6.37 24.72
CA ASP A 68 -6.91 -6.68 23.27
C ASP A 68 -7.02 -5.41 22.41
N GLY A 69 -6.17 -4.41 22.63
CA GLY A 69 -6.12 -3.16 21.84
C GLY A 69 -7.33 -2.21 21.96
N GLY A 70 -8.35 -2.60 22.73
CA GLY A 70 -9.50 -1.77 23.07
C GLY A 70 -10.52 -1.61 21.94
N GLU A 71 -11.41 -0.62 22.07
CA GLU A 71 -12.51 -0.39 21.11
C GLU A 71 -12.02 -0.19 19.66
N LEU A 72 -10.82 0.37 19.47
CA LEU A 72 -10.28 0.63 18.14
C LEU A 72 -9.94 -0.66 17.39
N GLU A 73 -9.38 -1.67 18.08
CA GLU A 73 -9.02 -2.95 17.48
C GLU A 73 -10.28 -3.73 17.07
N SER A 74 -11.30 -3.71 17.93
CA SER A 74 -12.62 -4.27 17.62
C SER A 74 -13.25 -3.62 16.39
N VAL A 75 -13.19 -2.29 16.27
CA VAL A 75 -13.70 -1.57 15.09
C VAL A 75 -12.89 -1.88 13.84
N TYR A 76 -11.56 -1.95 13.94
CA TYR A 76 -10.70 -2.36 12.83
C TYR A 76 -11.07 -3.74 12.32
N ASN A 77 -11.11 -4.75 13.20
CA ASN A 77 -11.43 -6.13 12.83
C ASN A 77 -12.80 -6.21 12.17
N ASN A 78 -13.80 -5.52 12.71
CA ASN A 78 -15.14 -5.47 12.12
C ASN A 78 -15.14 -4.88 10.69
N ILE A 79 -14.47 -3.73 10.49
CA ILE A 79 -14.44 -3.08 9.19
C ILE A 79 -13.59 -3.87 8.19
N ASN A 80 -12.50 -4.51 8.65
CA ASN A 80 -11.68 -5.40 7.84
C ASN A 80 -12.51 -6.59 7.32
N ASP A 81 -13.25 -7.28 8.21
CA ASP A 81 -14.13 -8.38 7.83
C ASP A 81 -15.17 -7.93 6.79
N LYS A 82 -15.77 -6.75 7.00
CA LYS A 82 -16.75 -6.20 6.05
C LYS A 82 -16.14 -5.80 4.71
N TYR A 83 -14.90 -5.32 4.71
CA TYR A 83 -14.15 -5.05 3.50
C TYR A 83 -13.90 -6.33 2.71
N GLU A 84 -13.39 -7.38 3.35
CA GLU A 84 -13.09 -8.67 2.72
C GLU A 84 -14.36 -9.36 2.18
N ASP A 85 -15.45 -9.39 2.97
CA ASP A 85 -16.75 -9.90 2.54
C ASP A 85 -17.27 -9.16 1.30
N SER A 86 -17.14 -7.82 1.30
CA SER A 86 -17.59 -6.98 0.20
C SER A 86 -16.74 -7.17 -1.05
N GLU A 87 -15.42 -7.33 -0.90
CA GLU A 87 -14.50 -7.60 -2.00
C GLU A 87 -14.84 -8.94 -2.67
N LYS A 88 -15.07 -9.98 -1.87
CA LYS A 88 -15.49 -11.29 -2.36
C LYS A 88 -16.83 -11.22 -3.10
N ALA A 89 -17.81 -10.51 -2.55
CA ALA A 89 -19.10 -10.32 -3.21
C ALA A 89 -18.97 -9.57 -4.55
N ALA A 90 -18.09 -8.57 -4.63
CA ALA A 90 -17.81 -7.85 -5.87
C ALA A 90 -17.15 -8.75 -6.91
N GLN A 91 -16.24 -9.62 -6.48
CA GLN A 91 -15.61 -10.58 -7.36
C GLN A 91 -16.61 -11.59 -7.92
N ASP A 92 -17.50 -12.15 -7.09
CA ASP A 92 -18.56 -13.06 -7.58
C ASP A 92 -19.46 -12.37 -8.61
N VAL A 93 -19.83 -11.10 -8.41
CA VAL A 93 -20.59 -10.33 -9.41
C VAL A 93 -19.85 -10.21 -10.73
N ARG A 94 -18.53 -9.92 -10.70
CA ARG A 94 -17.70 -9.83 -11.91
C ARG A 94 -17.64 -11.17 -12.64
N ASP A 95 -17.41 -12.25 -11.91
CA ASP A 95 -17.30 -13.60 -12.46
C ASP A 95 -18.61 -14.05 -13.09
N ARG A 96 -19.75 -13.73 -12.46
CA ARG A 96 -21.09 -14.01 -13.01
C ARG A 96 -21.38 -13.22 -14.28
N ILE A 97 -21.00 -11.95 -14.34
CA ILE A 97 -21.14 -11.13 -15.55
C ILE A 97 -20.31 -11.75 -16.69
N ALA A 98 -19.05 -12.11 -16.42
CA ALA A 98 -18.18 -12.75 -17.41
C ALA A 98 -18.74 -14.08 -17.92
N ALA A 99 -19.25 -14.94 -17.02
CA ALA A 99 -19.87 -16.20 -17.40
C ALA A 99 -21.14 -16.02 -18.26
N ILE A 100 -21.94 -14.99 -17.96
CA ILE A 100 -23.12 -14.65 -18.79
C ILE A 100 -22.69 -14.17 -20.17
N GLU A 101 -21.62 -13.39 -20.28
CA GLU A 101 -21.06 -12.97 -21.57
C GLU A 101 -20.63 -14.17 -22.41
N ASP A 102 -19.80 -15.06 -21.85
CA ASP A 102 -19.29 -16.24 -22.55
C ASP A 102 -20.41 -17.15 -23.08
N VAL A 103 -21.36 -17.53 -22.22
CA VAL A 103 -22.49 -18.39 -22.60
C VAL A 103 -23.39 -17.72 -23.65
N SER A 104 -23.64 -16.42 -23.52
CA SER A 104 -24.51 -15.71 -24.45
C SER A 104 -23.88 -15.54 -25.82
N ASP A 105 -22.58 -15.26 -25.88
CA ASP A 105 -21.84 -15.11 -27.14
C ASP A 105 -21.79 -16.44 -27.89
N ALA A 106 -21.50 -17.55 -27.21
CA ALA A 106 -21.56 -18.90 -27.79
C ALA A 106 -22.96 -19.24 -28.32
N LEU A 107 -24.01 -18.99 -27.53
CA LEU A 107 -25.39 -19.22 -27.94
C LEU A 107 -25.77 -18.39 -29.18
N PHE A 108 -25.32 -17.15 -29.25
CA PHE A 108 -25.60 -16.27 -30.38
C PHE A 108 -24.82 -16.61 -31.64
N GLU A 109 -23.62 -17.16 -31.51
CA GLU A 109 -22.83 -17.70 -32.61
C GLU A 109 -23.47 -18.98 -33.16
N GLU A 110 -23.82 -19.92 -32.29
CA GLU A 110 -24.50 -21.16 -32.65
C GLU A 110 -25.84 -20.87 -33.35
N TRP A 111 -26.71 -20.06 -32.74
CA TRP A 111 -27.99 -19.70 -33.34
C TRP A 111 -27.79 -19.00 -34.70
N GLN A 112 -26.76 -18.16 -34.85
CA GLN A 112 -26.47 -17.52 -36.14
C GLN A 112 -26.09 -18.53 -37.22
N GLY A 113 -25.32 -19.56 -36.89
CA GLY A 113 -24.97 -20.65 -37.81
C GLY A 113 -26.16 -21.55 -38.16
N GLU A 114 -27.03 -21.85 -37.19
CA GLU A 114 -28.23 -22.67 -37.41
C GLU A 114 -29.25 -22.01 -38.34
N LEU A 115 -29.19 -20.69 -38.54
CA LEU A 115 -30.06 -20.00 -39.50
C LEU A 115 -29.89 -20.53 -40.93
N ASP A 116 -28.70 -21.01 -41.28
CA ASP A 116 -28.40 -21.57 -42.61
C ASP A 116 -28.99 -22.99 -42.80
N LEU A 117 -29.39 -23.66 -41.73
CA LEU A 117 -30.01 -24.98 -41.77
C LEU A 117 -31.51 -24.93 -42.12
N TYR A 118 -32.13 -23.75 -42.07
CA TYR A 118 -33.55 -23.61 -42.42
C TYR A 118 -33.80 -23.76 -43.92
N THR A 119 -34.65 -24.70 -44.28
CA THR A 119 -35.21 -24.81 -45.65
C THR A 119 -36.37 -23.84 -45.89
N SER A 120 -37.10 -23.46 -44.84
CA SER A 120 -38.23 -22.53 -44.92
C SER A 120 -37.78 -21.08 -44.75
N ALA A 121 -37.84 -20.30 -45.84
CA ALA A 121 -37.49 -18.87 -45.82
C ALA A 121 -38.34 -18.05 -44.83
N LYS A 122 -39.60 -18.44 -44.58
CA LYS A 122 -40.46 -17.78 -43.60
C LYS A 122 -39.97 -18.03 -42.17
N LEU A 123 -39.64 -19.28 -41.84
CA LEU A 123 -39.13 -19.63 -40.50
C LEU A 123 -37.76 -19.03 -40.25
N ARG A 124 -36.86 -19.07 -41.25
CA ARG A 124 -35.55 -18.42 -41.17
C ARG A 124 -35.65 -16.94 -40.83
N ARG A 125 -36.45 -16.17 -41.60
CA ARG A 125 -36.65 -14.72 -41.34
C ARG A 125 -37.22 -14.45 -39.96
N SER A 126 -38.15 -15.29 -39.48
CA SER A 126 -38.71 -15.15 -38.13
C SER A 126 -37.67 -15.44 -37.05
N SER A 127 -36.83 -16.46 -37.25
CA SER A 127 -35.73 -16.79 -36.32
C SER A 127 -34.65 -15.70 -36.30
N GLU A 128 -34.26 -15.18 -37.47
CA GLU A 128 -33.36 -14.01 -37.59
C GLU A 128 -33.88 -12.78 -36.84
N GLN A 129 -35.18 -12.50 -36.93
CA GLN A 129 -35.79 -11.39 -36.21
C GLN A 129 -35.68 -11.61 -34.70
N LYS A 130 -36.03 -12.80 -34.20
CA LYS A 130 -35.90 -13.14 -32.79
C LYS A 130 -34.46 -13.03 -32.30
N LEU A 131 -33.48 -13.52 -33.07
CA LEU A 131 -32.06 -13.40 -32.74
C LEU A 131 -31.65 -11.93 -32.57
N ARG A 132 -32.09 -11.03 -33.49
CA ARG A 132 -31.82 -9.58 -33.37
C ARG A 132 -32.46 -8.96 -32.14
N GLU A 133 -33.71 -9.28 -31.85
CA GLU A 133 -34.45 -8.78 -30.69
C GLU A 133 -33.83 -9.26 -29.37
N THR A 134 -33.46 -10.54 -29.29
CA THR A 134 -32.77 -11.11 -28.13
C THR A 134 -31.40 -10.46 -27.93
N LYS A 135 -30.59 -10.29 -28.99
CA LYS A 135 -29.29 -9.60 -28.91
C LYS A 135 -29.43 -8.16 -28.38
N ALA A 136 -30.45 -7.42 -28.80
CA ALA A 136 -30.71 -6.06 -28.32
C ALA A 136 -31.10 -6.04 -26.83
N SER A 137 -31.98 -6.96 -26.42
CA SER A 137 -32.43 -7.10 -25.03
C SER A 137 -31.27 -7.50 -24.12
N TYR A 138 -30.47 -8.47 -24.56
CA TYR A 138 -29.24 -8.90 -23.89
C TYR A 138 -28.26 -7.75 -23.66
N LYS A 139 -27.94 -6.95 -24.70
CA LYS A 139 -27.03 -5.81 -24.57
C LYS A 139 -27.51 -4.80 -23.53
N THR A 140 -28.83 -4.58 -23.46
CA THR A 140 -29.44 -3.68 -22.47
C THR A 140 -29.25 -4.21 -21.05
N MET A 141 -29.53 -5.50 -20.84
CA MET A 141 -29.32 -6.18 -19.55
C MET A 141 -27.85 -6.15 -19.13
N LEU A 142 -26.93 -6.57 -20.01
CA LEU A 142 -25.49 -6.60 -19.73
C LEU A 142 -24.97 -5.22 -19.34
N SER A 143 -25.39 -4.17 -20.06
CA SER A 143 -25.01 -2.79 -19.76
C SER A 143 -25.54 -2.33 -18.40
N ALA A 144 -26.71 -2.79 -17.96
CA ALA A 144 -27.21 -2.51 -16.62
C ALA A 144 -26.38 -3.21 -15.54
N MET A 145 -26.03 -4.48 -15.75
CA MET A 145 -25.19 -5.25 -14.82
C MET A 145 -23.79 -4.65 -14.67
N LYS A 146 -23.10 -4.32 -15.77
CA LYS A 146 -21.78 -3.67 -15.73
C LYS A 146 -21.82 -2.30 -15.05
N ARG A 147 -22.91 -1.53 -15.22
CA ARG A 147 -23.08 -0.27 -14.49
C ARG A 147 -23.27 -0.47 -12.99
N ALA A 148 -23.94 -1.54 -12.57
CA ALA A 148 -24.08 -1.88 -11.16
C ALA A 148 -22.75 -2.35 -10.57
N GLU A 149 -22.03 -3.24 -11.24
CA GLU A 149 -20.69 -3.71 -10.85
C GLU A 149 -19.72 -2.53 -10.66
N LYS A 150 -19.69 -1.59 -11.61
CA LYS A 150 -18.82 -0.41 -11.52
C LYS A 150 -19.06 0.45 -10.28
N LYS A 151 -20.29 0.48 -9.75
CA LYS A 151 -20.64 1.25 -8.53
C LYS A 151 -20.09 0.61 -7.25
N MET A 152 -19.66 -0.64 -7.29
CA MET A 152 -19.08 -1.33 -6.12
C MET A 152 -17.66 -0.80 -5.82
N THR A 153 -16.88 -0.51 -6.85
CA THR A 153 -15.49 -0.03 -6.74
C THR A 153 -15.30 1.17 -5.78
N PRO A 154 -16.05 2.29 -5.90
CA PRO A 154 -15.87 3.41 -4.98
C PRO A 154 -16.21 3.06 -3.52
N VAL A 155 -17.18 2.16 -3.29
CA VAL A 155 -17.53 1.71 -1.93
C VAL A 155 -16.41 0.85 -1.35
N LEU A 156 -15.86 -0.08 -2.13
CA LEU A 156 -14.71 -0.89 -1.74
C LEU A 156 -13.47 -0.05 -1.44
N ASN A 157 -13.21 0.98 -2.25
CA ASN A 157 -12.12 1.92 -1.99
C ASN A 157 -12.30 2.62 -0.64
N THR A 158 -13.50 3.13 -0.35
CA THR A 158 -13.78 3.77 0.95
C THR A 158 -13.57 2.79 2.10
N LEU A 159 -14.06 1.55 2.00
CA LEU A 159 -13.84 0.54 3.03
C LEU A 159 -12.35 0.25 3.22
N ARG A 160 -11.61 0.01 2.14
CA ARG A 160 -10.15 -0.21 2.17
C ARG A 160 -9.40 0.93 2.84
N ASP A 161 -9.73 2.17 2.46
CA ASP A 161 -9.03 3.36 2.97
C ASP A 161 -9.27 3.52 4.49
N ASN A 162 -10.49 3.25 4.97
CA ASN A 162 -10.81 3.27 6.40
C ASN A 162 -10.15 2.10 7.15
N THR A 163 -10.15 0.90 6.58
CA THR A 163 -9.44 -0.26 7.15
C THR A 163 -7.96 0.04 7.32
N LEU A 164 -7.31 0.60 6.28
CA LEU A 164 -5.90 1.00 6.34
C LEU A 164 -5.65 2.10 7.36
N TYR A 165 -6.54 3.10 7.41
CA TYR A 165 -6.42 4.17 8.40
C TYR A 165 -6.48 3.61 9.83
N LEU A 166 -7.46 2.76 10.13
CA LEU A 166 -7.57 2.14 11.45
C LEU A 166 -6.35 1.29 11.77
N LYS A 167 -5.87 0.48 10.82
CA LYS A 167 -4.66 -0.34 10.97
C LYS A 167 -3.42 0.47 11.36
N HIS A 168 -3.25 1.68 10.81
CA HIS A 168 -2.09 2.52 11.10
C HIS A 168 -2.19 3.31 12.41
N ASN A 169 -3.39 3.39 13.00
CA ASN A 169 -3.65 4.12 14.24
C ASN A 169 -3.93 3.19 15.43
N LEU A 170 -3.82 1.88 15.20
CA LEU A 170 -3.81 0.84 16.22
C LEU A 170 -2.44 0.75 16.90
#